data_AF-A0A7S3YEE3-F1
#
_entry.id   AF-A0A7S3YEE3-F1
#
_cell.length_a   1.000
_cell.length_b   1.000
_cell.length_c   1.000
_cell.angle_alpha   90.00
_cell.angle_beta   90.00
_cell.angle_gamma   90.00
#
_symmetry.space_group_name_H-M   'P 1'
#
loop_
_entity.id
_entity.type
_entity.pdbx_description
1 polymer ?
#
loop_
_entity_poly.entity_id
_entity_poly.type
_entity_poly.pdbx_seq_one_letter_code
_entity_poly.pdbx_strand_id
1 'polypeptide(L)'
;MRNAYKRVEAEFLKMARQNDDSAIKQLSYGGSGRTPGGWIDGTTACVAVLAGRDLVIGNVGDSRAVLGREKDCIRLSTDHKPELPKERKMIEEAGGKLVFSGCWRVDHPSLACRLACSRSIGDRKFKEVGVISAEPDVRTFKLTPDDRFILIARYFCEIE
;
A
#
# COMPACT_ATOMS: atom_id res chain seq x y z
N MET A 1 -27.97 -6.88 3.72
CA MET A 1 -26.60 -7.42 3.82
C MET A 1 -25.61 -6.95 2.74
N ARG A 2 -26.03 -6.60 1.50
CA ARG A 2 -25.11 -6.04 0.47
C ARG A 2 -24.45 -4.69 0.82
N ASN A 3 -24.89 -4.03 1.89
CA ASN A 3 -24.45 -2.69 2.26
C ASN A 3 -23.24 -2.64 3.21
N ALA A 4 -22.86 -3.76 3.85
CA ALA A 4 -21.78 -3.75 4.83
C ALA A 4 -20.39 -3.74 4.19
N TYR A 5 -20.14 -4.58 3.16
CA TYR A 5 -18.82 -4.64 2.51
C TYR A 5 -18.53 -3.41 1.63
N LYS A 6 -19.53 -2.86 0.92
CA LYS A 6 -19.37 -1.58 0.19
C LYS A 6 -18.99 -0.45 1.14
N ARG A 7 -19.49 -0.51 2.38
CA ARG A 7 -19.15 0.46 3.43
C ARG A 7 -17.74 0.22 3.97
N VAL A 8 -17.31 -1.02 4.18
CA VAL A 8 -15.92 -1.32 4.58
C VAL A 8 -14.93 -0.91 3.49
N GLU A 9 -15.20 -1.28 2.24
CA GLU A 9 -14.39 -0.87 1.07
C GLU A 9 -14.36 0.65 0.93
N ALA A 10 -15.52 1.33 1.01
CA ALA A 10 -15.59 2.78 0.95
C ALA A 10 -14.90 3.47 2.14
N GLU A 11 -15.02 2.95 3.37
CA GLU A 11 -14.35 3.50 4.55
C GLU A 11 -12.84 3.24 4.51
N PHE A 12 -12.39 2.10 3.99
CA PHE A 12 -10.96 1.82 3.80
C PHE A 12 -10.36 2.73 2.73
N LEU A 13 -11.03 2.89 1.58
CA LEU A 13 -10.65 3.84 0.53
C LEU A 13 -10.68 5.28 1.05
N LYS A 14 -11.69 5.64 1.84
CA LYS A 14 -11.81 6.96 2.47
C LYS A 14 -10.72 7.19 3.50
N MET A 15 -10.38 6.22 4.35
CA MET A 15 -9.26 6.32 5.29
C MET A 15 -7.92 6.43 4.57
N ALA A 16 -7.69 5.66 3.51
CA ALA A 16 -6.46 5.75 2.71
C ALA A 16 -6.31 7.14 2.08
N ARG A 17 -7.40 7.70 1.55
CA ARG A 17 -7.43 9.06 0.97
C ARG A 17 -7.37 10.17 2.03
N GLN A 18 -8.04 10.03 3.17
CA GLN A 18 -8.06 11.02 4.25
C GLN A 18 -6.72 11.11 5.00
N ASN A 19 -5.97 10.01 5.08
CA ASN A 19 -4.58 10.04 5.55
C ASN A 19 -3.62 10.67 4.51
N ASP A 20 -4.06 10.85 3.27
CA ASP A 20 -3.31 11.51 2.20
C ASP A 20 -3.68 13.01 2.08
N ASP A 21 -4.94 13.37 2.33
CA ASP A 21 -5.46 14.73 2.19
C ASP A 21 -5.58 15.51 3.51
N SER A 22 -4.81 16.59 3.61
CA SER A 22 -5.06 17.84 4.39
C SER A 22 -5.26 17.80 5.91
N ALA A 23 -5.69 16.70 6.54
CA ALA A 23 -5.86 16.63 7.99
C ALA A 23 -4.51 16.70 8.75
N ILE A 24 -3.43 16.24 8.10
CA ILE A 24 -2.06 16.34 8.63
C ILE A 24 -1.47 17.76 8.40
N LYS A 25 -1.98 18.55 7.45
CA LYS A 25 -1.50 19.93 7.19
C LYS A 25 -1.67 20.86 8.41
N GLN A 26 -2.68 20.62 9.24
CA GLN A 26 -2.97 21.47 10.40
C GLN A 26 -2.14 21.10 11.65
N LEU A 27 -1.74 19.83 11.80
CA LEU A 27 -0.89 19.37 12.92
C LEU A 27 0.59 19.74 12.74
N SER A 28 0.98 20.15 11.54
CA SER A 28 2.35 20.52 11.16
C SER A 28 2.73 21.98 11.42
N TYR A 29 1.76 22.86 11.73
CA TYR A 29 1.97 24.30 11.87
C TYR A 29 2.26 24.70 13.33
N GLY A 30 3.43 24.36 13.88
CA GLY A 30 3.69 24.68 15.30
C GLY A 30 5.07 24.44 15.91
N GLY A 31 6.18 24.51 15.17
CA GLY A 31 7.51 24.27 15.78
C GLY A 31 8.70 24.89 15.04
N SER A 32 9.08 26.10 15.39
CA SER A 32 10.29 26.78 14.93
C SER A 32 11.57 25.92 15.08
N GLY A 33 12.31 25.72 13.98
CA GLY A 33 13.70 25.23 13.97
C GLY A 33 13.85 23.69 13.98
N ARG A 34 14.30 23.13 12.85
CA ARG A 34 14.37 21.68 12.50
C ARG A 34 12.99 21.04 12.25
N THR A 35 12.44 21.43 11.10
CA THR A 35 11.21 20.95 10.43
C THR A 35 9.95 20.82 11.31
N PRO A 36 9.18 21.91 11.48
CA PRO A 36 7.80 21.80 11.91
C PRO A 36 6.99 21.04 10.86
N GLY A 37 6.63 19.79 11.17
CA GLY A 37 5.49 19.13 10.55
C GLY A 37 5.71 18.41 9.21
N GLY A 38 6.94 18.06 8.87
CA GLY A 38 7.23 17.34 7.64
C GLY A 38 7.48 15.85 7.86
N TRP A 39 6.46 15.05 8.19
CA TRP A 39 6.59 13.59 8.17
C TRP A 39 6.98 13.16 6.75
N ILE A 40 8.18 12.60 6.61
CA ILE A 40 8.70 12.05 5.35
C ILE A 40 8.64 10.52 5.32
N ASP A 41 8.30 9.90 6.45
CA ASP A 41 8.20 8.46 6.58
C ASP A 41 6.96 7.93 5.86
N GLY A 42 7.03 6.64 5.53
CA GLY A 42 5.92 5.92 4.97
C GLY A 42 5.81 4.51 5.50
N THR A 43 4.66 3.90 5.25
CA THR A 43 4.37 2.54 5.69
C THR A 43 3.55 1.80 4.65
N THR A 44 3.67 0.48 4.69
CA THR A 44 2.81 -0.45 3.95
C THR A 44 1.65 -0.86 4.85
N ALA A 45 0.50 -1.17 4.27
CA ALA A 45 -0.65 -1.70 5.00
C ALA A 45 -1.27 -2.86 4.23
N CYS A 46 -1.42 -4.00 4.89
CA CYS A 46 -2.22 -5.12 4.39
C CYS A 46 -3.22 -5.50 5.48
N VAL A 47 -4.50 -5.32 5.19
CA VAL A 47 -5.59 -5.42 6.16
C VAL A 47 -6.61 -6.45 5.69
N ALA A 48 -7.09 -7.27 6.61
CA ALA A 48 -8.20 -8.19 6.40
C ALA A 48 -9.39 -7.79 7.25
N VAL A 49 -10.57 -7.70 6.65
CA VAL A 49 -11.83 -7.47 7.33
C VAL A 49 -12.76 -8.64 7.05
N LEU A 50 -13.20 -9.32 8.11
CA LEU A 50 -14.12 -10.44 8.04
C LEU A 50 -15.52 -10.01 8.46
N ALA A 51 -16.49 -10.15 7.56
CA ALA A 51 -17.90 -9.89 7.83
C ALA A 51 -18.72 -11.15 7.52
N GLY A 52 -18.96 -11.98 8.53
CA GLY A 52 -19.59 -13.29 8.35
C GLY A 52 -18.70 -14.22 7.54
N ARG A 53 -19.06 -14.50 6.29
CA ARG A 53 -18.26 -15.29 5.33
C ARG A 53 -17.60 -14.46 4.23
N ASP A 54 -17.83 -13.15 4.21
CA ASP A 54 -17.20 -12.27 3.24
C ASP A 54 -15.89 -11.73 3.84
N LEU A 55 -14.78 -12.02 3.17
CA LEU A 55 -13.44 -11.57 3.52
C LEU A 55 -13.02 -10.46 2.55
N VAL A 56 -12.73 -9.28 3.08
CA VAL A 56 -12.21 -8.14 2.31
C VAL A 56 -10.74 -7.95 2.65
N ILE A 57 -9.88 -7.91 1.63
CA ILE A 57 -8.46 -7.63 1.75
C ILE A 57 -8.18 -6.28 1.10
N GLY A 58 -7.58 -5.35 1.86
CA GLY A 58 -7.04 -4.10 1.36
C GLY A 58 -5.52 -4.11 1.47
N ASN A 59 -4.81 -3.80 0.37
CA ASN A 59 -3.35 -3.75 0.36
C ASN A 59 -2.83 -2.41 -0.19
N VAL A 60 -1.83 -1.84 0.47
CA VAL A 60 -1.02 -0.70 0.02
C VAL A 60 0.44 -1.05 0.29
N GLY A 61 1.26 -1.12 -0.76
CA GLY A 61 2.65 -1.55 -0.67
C GLY A 61 2.87 -3.04 -0.94
N ASP A 62 3.97 -3.59 -0.44
CA ASP A 62 4.48 -4.90 -0.79
C ASP A 62 4.37 -5.95 0.33
N SER A 63 3.53 -5.68 1.33
CA SER A 63 3.01 -6.71 2.22
C SER A 63 2.02 -7.63 1.48
N ARG A 64 1.81 -8.82 2.02
CA ARG A 64 1.01 -9.87 1.37
C ARG A 64 0.05 -10.56 2.32
N ALA A 65 -1.15 -10.85 1.82
CA ALA A 65 -2.13 -11.75 2.44
C ALA A 65 -2.27 -13.05 1.63
N VAL A 66 -2.27 -14.18 2.34
CA VAL A 66 -2.46 -15.54 1.78
C VAL A 66 -3.47 -16.30 2.63
N LEU A 67 -4.39 -17.01 1.98
CA LEU A 67 -5.37 -17.89 2.61
C LEU A 67 -4.83 -19.32 2.60
N GLY A 68 -4.69 -19.92 3.78
CA GLY A 68 -4.47 -21.35 3.92
C GLY A 68 -5.80 -22.09 3.81
N ARG A 69 -5.95 -22.88 2.74
CA ARG A 69 -7.04 -23.82 2.51
C ARG A 69 -6.47 -25.23 2.64
N GLU A 70 -7.23 -26.20 3.12
CA GLU A 70 -6.72 -27.53 3.54
C GLU A 70 -5.50 -28.08 2.79
N LYS A 71 -5.51 -28.07 1.45
CA LYS A 71 -4.44 -28.58 0.60
C LYS A 71 -3.88 -27.53 -0.37
N ASP A 72 -4.18 -26.25 -0.18
CA ASP A 72 -3.81 -25.18 -1.10
C ASP A 72 -3.58 -23.83 -0.40
N CYS A 73 -2.82 -22.94 -1.03
CA CYS A 73 -2.58 -21.59 -0.57
C CYS A 73 -3.02 -20.58 -1.62
N ILE A 74 -4.04 -19.79 -1.31
CA ILE A 74 -4.61 -18.82 -2.25
C ILE A 74 -4.05 -17.43 -1.93
N ARG A 75 -3.35 -16.83 -2.90
CA ARG A 75 -2.87 -15.45 -2.77
C ARG A 75 -4.06 -14.48 -2.80
N LEU A 76 -4.22 -13.70 -1.74
CA LEU A 76 -5.35 -12.78 -1.59
C LEU A 76 -5.05 -11.33 -2.00
N SER A 77 -3.79 -10.91 -1.97
CA SER A 77 -3.36 -9.55 -2.37
C SER A 77 -2.29 -9.56 -3.45
N THR A 78 -2.20 -8.47 -4.21
CA THR A 78 -1.10 -8.21 -5.15
C THR A 78 -0.08 -7.28 -4.48
N ASP A 79 1.20 -7.63 -4.55
CA ASP A 79 2.27 -6.80 -4.01
C ASP A 79 2.49 -5.62 -4.96
N HIS A 80 2.53 -4.40 -4.45
CA HIS A 80 2.76 -3.21 -5.26
C HIS A 80 4.25 -3.02 -5.54
N LYS A 81 4.77 -3.86 -6.44
CA LYS A 81 6.17 -3.86 -6.88
C LYS A 81 6.36 -2.87 -8.06
N PRO A 82 7.40 -2.02 -8.06
CA PRO A 82 7.59 -0.98 -9.08
C PRO A 82 7.67 -1.48 -10.52
N GLU A 83 8.17 -2.70 -10.74
CA GLU A 83 8.35 -3.33 -12.03
C GLU A 83 7.06 -3.86 -12.66
N LEU A 84 5.96 -3.90 -11.91
CA LEU A 84 4.67 -4.32 -12.47
C LEU A 84 4.23 -3.35 -13.57
N PRO A 85 3.71 -3.83 -14.71
CA PRO A 85 3.43 -2.97 -15.87
C PRO A 85 2.58 -1.73 -15.56
N LYS A 86 1.54 -1.89 -14.71
CA LYS A 86 0.69 -0.78 -14.28
C LYS A 86 1.43 0.26 -13.46
N GLU A 87 2.26 -0.19 -12.52
CA GLU A 87 2.99 0.67 -11.58
C GLU A 87 4.17 1.36 -12.30
N ARG A 88 4.91 0.59 -13.11
CA ARG A 88 6.01 1.08 -13.95
C ARG A 88 5.55 2.19 -14.89
N LYS A 89 4.41 1.99 -15.56
CA LYS A 89 3.85 3.00 -16.46
C LYS A 89 3.57 4.32 -15.72
N MET A 90 2.93 4.25 -14.55
CA MET A 90 2.67 5.43 -13.71
C MET A 90 3.98 6.14 -13.31
N ILE A 91 5.01 5.39 -12.90
CA ILE A 91 6.32 5.94 -12.51
C ILE A 91 6.98 6.65 -13.69
N GLU A 92 7.00 6.02 -14.87
CA GLU A 92 7.62 6.58 -16.07
C GLU A 92 6.85 7.81 -16.59
N GLU A 93 5.52 7.80 -16.54
CA GLU A 93 4.68 8.96 -16.89
C GLU A 93 4.92 10.17 -15.96
N ALA A 94 5.28 9.91 -14.70
CA ALA A 94 5.66 10.92 -13.71
C ALA A 94 7.13 11.38 -13.83
N GLY A 95 7.88 10.93 -14.84
CA GLY A 95 9.30 11.27 -15.02
C GLY A 95 10.25 10.53 -14.07
N GLY A 96 9.74 9.55 -13.33
CA GLY A 96 10.53 8.63 -12.53
C GLY A 96 11.14 7.51 -13.38
N LYS A 97 11.99 6.70 -12.75
CA LYS A 97 12.59 5.51 -13.36
C LYS A 97 12.75 4.39 -12.34
N LEU A 98 12.93 3.18 -12.85
CA LEU A 98 13.27 2.02 -12.03
C LEU A 98 14.78 1.82 -11.99
N VAL A 99 15.32 1.61 -10.80
CA VAL A 99 16.73 1.27 -10.57
C VAL A 99 16.79 -0.05 -9.79
N PHE A 100 17.64 -0.97 -10.24
CA PHE A 100 17.85 -2.24 -9.56
C PHE A 100 18.98 -2.12 -8.51
N SER A 101 18.69 -2.50 -7.27
CA SER A 101 19.65 -2.53 -6.16
C SER A 101 19.20 -3.58 -5.13
N GLY A 102 19.49 -4.85 -5.42
CA GLY A 102 18.94 -6.03 -4.73
C GLY A 102 17.47 -6.31 -5.05
N CYS A 103 16.69 -5.25 -5.24
CA CYS A 103 15.34 -5.27 -5.80
C CYS A 103 15.11 -4.04 -6.69
N TRP A 104 14.03 -4.06 -7.48
CA TRP A 104 13.57 -2.89 -8.22
C TRP A 104 13.09 -1.80 -7.28
N ARG A 105 13.56 -0.57 -7.53
CA ARG A 105 13.23 0.60 -6.73
C ARG A 105 12.81 1.77 -7.59
N VAL A 106 11.87 2.55 -7.08
CA VAL A 106 11.45 3.84 -7.64
C VAL A 106 12.53 4.88 -7.37
N ASP A 107 12.95 5.58 -8.43
CA ASP A 107 13.95 6.66 -8.40
C ASP A 107 13.39 7.88 -9.14
N HIS A 108 13.69 9.08 -8.66
CA HIS A 108 13.29 10.34 -9.31
C HIS A 108 14.32 11.44 -9.00
N PRO A 109 14.71 12.29 -9.97
CA PRO A 109 15.77 13.29 -9.77
C PRO A 109 15.54 14.26 -8.61
N SER A 110 14.27 14.56 -8.30
CA SER A 110 13.89 15.46 -7.20
C SER A 110 13.81 14.80 -5.81
N LEU A 111 14.15 13.51 -5.69
CA LEU A 111 14.06 12.75 -4.43
C LEU A 111 15.44 12.32 -3.94
N ALA A 112 15.63 12.34 -2.62
CA ALA A 112 16.91 12.02 -1.98
C ALA A 112 17.12 10.51 -1.73
N CYS A 113 16.07 9.70 -1.89
CA CYS A 113 16.09 8.26 -1.61
C CYS A 113 15.22 7.49 -2.61
N ARG A 114 15.23 6.16 -2.50
CA ARG A 114 14.52 5.23 -3.39
C ARG A 114 13.62 4.28 -2.60
N LEU A 115 12.45 3.94 -3.14
CA LEU A 115 11.50 3.03 -2.51
C LEU A 115 11.41 1.70 -3.27
N ALA A 116 11.31 0.59 -2.55
CA ALA A 116 11.16 -0.76 -3.14
C ALA A 116 9.69 -1.16 -3.43
N CYS A 117 8.75 -0.25 -3.18
CA CYS A 117 7.33 -0.40 -3.48
C CYS A 117 6.83 0.81 -4.29
N SER A 118 5.77 0.60 -5.07
CA SER A 118 5.13 1.67 -5.86
C SER A 118 3.94 2.32 -5.14
N ARG A 119 3.57 1.81 -3.96
CA ARG A 119 2.47 2.34 -3.16
C ARG A 119 2.79 2.32 -1.67
N SER A 120 2.37 3.36 -0.95
CA SER A 120 2.53 3.48 0.49
C SER A 120 1.60 4.55 1.09
N ILE A 121 1.35 4.42 2.39
CA ILE A 121 0.75 5.47 3.21
C ILE A 121 1.90 6.34 3.72
N GLY A 122 1.79 7.67 3.69
CA GLY A 122 2.92 8.57 3.95
C GLY A 122 3.76 8.85 2.69
N ASP A 123 5.09 8.86 2.79
CA ASP A 123 6.05 9.10 1.68
C ASP A 123 5.68 10.31 0.80
N ARG A 124 5.25 11.40 1.44
CA ARG A 124 4.61 12.56 0.80
C ARG A 124 5.37 13.11 -0.41
N LYS A 125 6.70 13.21 -0.32
CA LYS A 125 7.54 13.74 -1.41
C LYS A 125 7.45 12.90 -2.69
N PHE A 126 7.32 11.58 -2.57
CA PHE A 126 7.16 10.68 -3.72
C PHE A 126 5.79 10.87 -4.38
N LYS A 127 4.75 11.16 -3.59
CA LYS A 127 3.40 11.44 -4.10
C LYS A 127 3.30 12.82 -4.74
N GLU A 128 4.00 13.83 -4.19
CA GLU A 128 4.08 15.17 -4.77
C GLU A 128 4.64 15.17 -6.20
N VAL A 129 5.56 14.24 -6.49
CA VAL A 129 6.09 14.03 -7.85
C VAL A 129 5.33 12.95 -8.63
N GLY A 130 4.33 12.30 -8.04
CA GLY A 130 3.45 11.34 -8.71
C GLY A 130 4.03 9.94 -8.98
N VAL A 131 5.20 9.60 -8.42
CA VAL A 131 5.87 8.30 -8.70
C VAL A 131 5.38 7.15 -7.82
N ILE A 132 4.55 7.43 -6.80
CA ILE A 132 3.86 6.40 -6.01
C ILE A 132 2.42 6.81 -5.74
N SER A 133 1.59 5.87 -5.26
CA SER A 133 0.21 6.12 -4.87
C SER A 133 -0.12 5.62 -3.45
N ALA A 134 -1.08 6.28 -2.78
CA ALA A 134 -1.69 5.76 -1.55
C ALA A 134 -2.89 4.85 -1.82
N GLU A 135 -3.36 4.76 -3.06
CA GLU A 135 -4.61 4.07 -3.39
C GLU A 135 -4.46 2.55 -3.17
N PRO A 136 -5.27 1.93 -2.31
CA PRO A 136 -5.20 0.51 -2.06
C PRO A 136 -5.72 -0.33 -3.23
N ASP A 137 -5.20 -1.55 -3.35
CA ASP A 137 -5.88 -2.62 -4.06
C ASP A 137 -6.82 -3.33 -3.08
N VAL A 138 -8.12 -3.38 -3.41
CA VAL A 138 -9.15 -3.99 -2.55
C VAL A 138 -9.77 -5.17 -3.27
N ARG A 139 -9.78 -6.34 -2.61
CA ARG A 139 -10.32 -7.58 -3.15
C ARG A 139 -11.24 -8.24 -2.14
N THR A 140 -12.35 -8.78 -2.61
CA THR A 140 -13.33 -9.50 -1.78
C THR A 140 -13.36 -10.97 -2.16
N PHE A 141 -13.39 -11.83 -1.15
CA PHE A 141 -13.45 -13.28 -1.25
C PHE A 141 -14.59 -13.82 -0.41
N LYS A 142 -15.19 -14.94 -0.83
CA LYS A 142 -16.19 -15.66 -0.05
C LYS A 142 -15.53 -16.89 0.58
N LEU A 143 -15.51 -16.93 1.90
CA LEU A 143 -14.95 -18.05 2.65
C LEU A 143 -15.84 -19.29 2.56
N THR A 144 -15.16 -20.42 2.55
CA THR A 144 -15.67 -21.77 2.48
C THR A 144 -15.29 -22.54 3.74
N PRO A 145 -15.98 -23.66 4.05
CA PRO A 145 -15.60 -24.51 5.18
C PRO A 145 -14.19 -25.11 5.10
N ASP A 146 -13.53 -25.05 3.93
CA ASP A 146 -12.17 -25.59 3.72
C ASP A 146 -11.07 -24.58 4.07
N ASP A 147 -11.44 -23.31 4.30
CA ASP A 147 -10.52 -22.25 4.68
C ASP A 147 -10.15 -22.37 6.16
N ARG A 148 -8.85 -22.26 6.47
CA ARG A 148 -8.30 -22.57 7.80
C ARG A 148 -7.73 -21.36 8.51
N PHE A 149 -6.91 -20.58 7.81
CA PHE A 149 -6.26 -19.40 8.38
C PHE A 149 -5.89 -18.39 7.29
N ILE A 150 -5.65 -17.14 7.69
CA ILE A 150 -5.09 -16.10 6.84
C ILE A 150 -3.72 -15.75 7.42
N LEU A 151 -2.70 -15.76 6.56
CA LEU A 151 -1.38 -15.26 6.86
C LEU A 151 -1.24 -13.86 6.24
N ILE A 152 -0.92 -12.86 7.05
CA ILE A 152 -0.53 -11.53 6.58
C ILE A 152 0.88 -11.27 7.07
N ALA A 153 1.79 -10.98 6.13
CA ALA A 153 3.17 -10.74 6.44
C ALA A 153 3.79 -9.70 5.51
N ARG A 154 4.81 -9.02 5.99
CA ARG A 154 5.69 -8.19 5.18
C ARG A 154 6.80 -9.08 4.63
N TYR A 155 7.04 -9.02 3.32
CA TYR A 155 8.25 -9.58 2.76
C TYR A 155 9.38 -8.58 2.92
N PHE A 156 10.49 -9.00 3.52
CA PHE A 156 11.73 -8.22 3.52
C PHE A 156 12.59 -8.75 2.37
N CYS A 157 12.99 -7.87 1.45
CA CYS A 157 13.99 -8.24 0.46
C CYS A 157 15.35 -8.24 1.17
N GLU A 158 15.97 -9.41 1.32
CA GLU A 158 17.38 -9.48 1.71
C GLU A 158 18.21 -8.76 0.65
N ILE A 159 19.09 -7.87 1.11
CA ILE A 159 20.13 -7.27 0.29
C ILE A 159 21.35 -8.14 0.59
N GLU A 160 21.76 -8.97 -0.36
CA GLU A 160 23.09 -9.61 -0.33
C GLU A 160 24.19 -8.54 -0.47
#